data_AF-A0A453HDI1-F1
#
_entry.id   AF-A0A453HDI1-F1
#
_cell.length_a   1.000
_cell.length_b   1.000
_cell.length_c   1.000
_cell.angle_alpha   90.00
_cell.angle_beta   90.00
_cell.angle_gamma   90.00
#
_symmetry.space_group_name_H-M   'P 1'
#
loop_
_entity.id
_entity.type
_entity.pdbx_description
1 polymer ?
#
loop_
_entity_poly.entity_id
_entity_poly.type
_entity_poly.pdbx_seq_one_letter_code
_entity_poly.pdbx_strand_id
1 'polypeptide(L)'
;SSLQSPCPQRVCDSLPHQSPLHRLAPLTSFPSQSKMSSAHGGAMDARSGYCTTTKSFRSLRPPLPLPPADVPLTFPAFALSLLPSPLPAHPALLDAATGDAVSYPAFLSQARALAAALRSRALPLPLGRGDVAFVLAPSRLDVPVLYFALLAVGAAVSPANPALTAAEVSRLVSLSGASVAFAVSSTAAKLPAGLPTVLLDSPHFRSLLHCNQGDNESSAPLDAGAVRQSATATIQYSSGTSGRVKAVALSHRSLIATGAGLHAHHVKSRKGVERNLMSAPMFHSMGFSSVLNGLAQGRTMVVMTDAAARAGLRGMLEAAERWEVTEITAAPPMVLAITRDRYRLKSLVRVVCGGAPLPTPVAEQFRRRFPHVDLRTGYGSTEAGAVSLMVDRDECSHVGSAGRINHNVEAKIVDIVTGEPLSVGQKGELCLRGPSIMTGYVGDDEANAAAFDSEGWLKTGDLCYIDQDGFLFVVDRLKELIKYKAYQVRSYQLIKLVT
;
A
#
# COMPACT_ATOMS: atom_id res chain seq x y z
N SER A 1 61.15 49.50 -0.08
CA SER A 1 61.16 49.38 1.40
C SER A 1 59.73 49.07 1.84
N SER A 2 59.31 47.80 1.82
CA SER A 2 59.50 46.77 2.88
C SER A 2 58.55 46.97 4.07
N LEU A 3 57.69 45.95 4.29
CA LEU A 3 56.96 45.50 5.50
C LEU A 3 55.58 44.95 5.01
N GLN A 4 55.35 43.67 4.70
CA GLN A 4 55.35 42.43 5.52
C GLN A 4 54.76 42.66 6.92
N SER A 5 53.54 42.22 7.24
CA SER A 5 53.14 40.87 7.77
C SER A 5 51.65 40.94 8.25
N PRO A 6 50.97 39.88 8.74
CA PRO A 6 50.96 38.46 8.37
C PRO A 6 49.54 37.88 8.16
N CYS A 7 49.52 36.69 7.54
CA CYS A 7 48.40 35.75 7.41
C CYS A 7 47.98 35.14 8.77
N PRO A 8 46.68 34.89 9.04
CA PRO A 8 46.28 33.93 10.05
C PRO A 8 45.98 32.56 9.43
N GLN A 9 46.81 31.59 9.77
CA GLN A 9 46.49 30.16 9.66
C GLN A 9 45.23 29.85 10.49
N ARG A 10 44.24 29.21 9.87
CA ARG A 10 43.30 28.32 10.59
C ARG A 10 43.17 27.00 9.84
N VAL A 11 43.90 26.03 10.38
CA VAL A 11 43.50 24.63 10.61
C VAL A 11 42.66 23.99 9.50
N CYS A 12 43.36 23.31 8.60
CA CYS A 12 42.79 22.22 7.81
C CYS A 12 42.57 21.01 8.72
N ASP A 13 41.36 20.86 9.27
CA ASP A 13 40.90 19.56 9.76
C ASP A 13 40.29 18.80 8.58
N SER A 14 41.12 17.96 7.98
CA SER A 14 40.73 16.92 7.05
C SER A 14 39.91 15.85 7.78
N LEU A 15 38.58 15.96 7.73
CA LEU A 15 37.68 14.86 8.06
C LEU A 15 37.26 14.16 6.76
N PRO A 16 37.32 12.82 6.68
CA PRO A 16 37.03 12.10 5.46
C PRO A 16 35.53 12.17 5.15
N HIS A 17 35.19 12.74 3.99
CA HIS A 17 33.91 12.52 3.33
C HIS A 17 33.77 11.02 3.01
N GLN A 18 33.17 10.26 3.93
CA GLN A 18 32.58 8.97 3.62
C GLN A 18 31.06 9.09 3.65
N SER A 19 30.48 9.05 2.46
CA SER A 19 29.05 8.95 2.20
C SER A 19 28.43 7.77 2.98
N PRO A 20 27.27 7.93 3.65
CA PRO A 20 26.61 6.82 4.35
C PRO A 20 26.04 5.74 3.43
N LEU A 21 26.06 5.93 2.10
CA LEU A 21 25.41 5.06 1.13
C LEU A 21 26.11 3.71 0.91
N HIS A 22 27.33 3.50 1.41
CA HIS A 22 28.06 2.24 1.25
C HIS A 22 27.79 1.16 2.31
N ARG A 23 26.83 1.35 3.23
CA ARG A 23 26.44 0.33 4.25
C ARG A 23 25.04 -0.25 4.09
N LEU A 24 24.43 -0.18 2.91
CA LEU A 24 23.30 -1.06 2.60
C LEU A 24 23.85 -2.29 1.89
N ALA A 25 24.16 -3.34 2.66
CA ALA A 25 24.40 -4.65 2.09
C ALA A 25 23.14 -5.05 1.27
N PRO A 26 23.30 -5.69 0.09
CA PRO A 26 22.15 -6.16 -0.66
C PRO A 26 21.33 -7.11 0.24
N LEU A 27 20.01 -6.91 0.31
CA LEU A 27 19.05 -7.75 1.05
C LEU A 27 18.93 -9.18 0.46
N THR A 28 19.99 -9.69 -0.18
CA THR A 28 20.00 -10.95 -0.96
C THR A 28 20.57 -12.13 -0.20
N SER A 29 20.89 -12.01 1.09
CA SER A 29 21.27 -13.14 1.93
C SER A 29 20.73 -12.96 3.36
N PHE A 30 19.69 -13.73 3.69
CA PHE A 30 19.21 -13.87 5.06
C PHE A 30 20.27 -14.64 5.87
N PRO A 31 20.88 -14.04 6.91
CA PRO A 31 21.78 -14.78 7.79
C PRO A 31 20.99 -15.80 8.60
N SER A 32 21.50 -17.03 8.69
CA SER A 32 21.03 -18.02 9.64
C SER A 32 21.20 -17.51 11.07
N GLN A 33 20.12 -17.62 11.85
CA GLN A 33 19.98 -17.40 13.29
C GLN A 33 21.22 -16.97 14.07
N SER A 34 21.17 -15.75 14.64
CA SER A 34 21.89 -15.41 15.86
C SER A 34 20.93 -14.82 16.88
N LYS A 35 20.88 -15.46 18.05
CA LYS A 35 19.99 -15.22 19.20
C LYS A 35 19.84 -13.73 19.53
N MET A 36 18.64 -13.19 19.33
CA MET A 36 18.18 -12.01 20.07
C MET A 36 17.68 -12.48 21.44
N SER A 37 18.23 -11.86 22.48
CA SER A 37 17.97 -12.10 23.89
C SER A 37 16.47 -12.19 24.20
N SER A 38 16.07 -13.34 24.75
CA SER A 38 14.75 -13.63 25.29
C SER A 38 14.57 -12.95 26.64
N ALA A 39 13.88 -11.82 26.67
CA ALA A 39 13.28 -11.30 27.88
C ALA A 39 11.79 -11.07 27.60
N HIS A 40 11.00 -12.13 27.74
CA HIS A 40 9.55 -12.22 28.02
C HIS A 40 9.07 -13.64 27.67
N GLY A 41 9.40 -14.60 28.54
CA GLY A 41 9.00 -16.00 28.43
C GLY A 41 7.54 -16.23 28.82
N GLY A 42 6.62 -15.81 27.95
CA GLY A 42 5.27 -16.37 27.91
C GLY A 42 5.24 -17.54 26.93
N ALA A 43 4.52 -18.62 27.26
CA ALA A 43 4.32 -19.75 26.35
C ALA A 43 3.44 -19.30 25.16
N MET A 44 4.08 -18.78 24.10
CA MET A 44 3.42 -18.57 22.82
C MET A 44 3.09 -19.93 22.23
N ASP A 45 1.82 -20.15 21.91
CA ASP A 45 1.42 -21.34 21.17
C ASP A 45 1.92 -21.24 19.73
N ALA A 46 2.77 -22.19 19.33
CA ALA A 46 3.44 -22.18 18.03
C ALA A 46 2.50 -22.42 16.84
N ARG A 47 1.26 -22.87 17.09
CA ARG A 47 0.29 -23.22 16.06
C ARG A 47 -0.69 -22.09 15.77
N SER A 48 -1.16 -21.38 16.80
CA SER A 48 -2.10 -20.26 16.71
C SER A 48 -1.42 -18.89 16.79
N GLY A 49 -0.22 -18.83 17.36
CA GLY A 49 0.50 -17.59 17.64
C GLY A 49 -0.04 -16.85 18.87
N TYR A 50 -0.95 -17.46 19.63
CA TYR A 50 -1.53 -16.86 20.84
C TYR A 50 -0.54 -16.90 22.01
N CYS A 51 -0.36 -15.77 22.68
CA CYS A 51 0.44 -15.62 23.88
C CYS A 51 -0.47 -15.42 25.08
N THR A 52 -0.48 -16.39 26.00
CA THR A 52 -1.32 -16.35 27.22
C THR A 52 -0.96 -15.20 28.15
N THR A 53 0.32 -14.80 28.19
CA THR A 53 0.81 -13.70 29.03
C THR A 53 0.32 -12.34 28.54
N THR A 54 0.41 -12.07 27.24
CA THR A 54 -0.01 -10.78 26.66
C THR A 54 -1.47 -10.77 26.22
N LYS A 55 -2.14 -11.94 26.29
CA LYS A 55 -3.47 -12.21 25.73
C LYS A 55 -3.62 -11.68 24.30
N SER A 56 -2.60 -11.91 23.47
CA SER A 56 -2.53 -11.39 22.10
C SER A 56 -1.98 -12.43 21.13
N PHE A 57 -2.27 -12.26 19.86
CA PHE A 57 -1.77 -13.07 18.76
C PHE A 57 -0.59 -12.38 18.09
N ARG A 58 0.44 -13.15 17.79
CA ARG A 58 1.57 -12.74 16.97
C ARG A 58 1.57 -13.50 15.66
N SER A 59 2.18 -12.89 14.65
CA SER A 59 2.39 -13.56 13.38
C SER A 59 3.21 -14.85 13.57
N LEU A 60 2.73 -15.93 12.98
CA LEU A 60 3.47 -17.19 12.84
C LEU A 60 4.58 -17.10 11.78
N ARG A 61 4.64 -15.98 11.06
CA ARG A 61 5.66 -15.70 10.06
C ARG A 61 6.94 -15.26 10.78
N PRO A 62 8.13 -15.59 10.25
CA PRO A 62 9.38 -15.19 10.87
C PRO A 62 9.45 -13.66 11.02
N PRO A 63 10.05 -13.13 12.10
CA PRO A 63 10.26 -11.70 12.25
C PRO A 63 11.00 -11.14 11.04
N LEU A 64 10.44 -10.10 10.43
CA LEU A 64 11.05 -9.42 9.30
C LEU A 64 11.82 -8.19 9.82
N PRO A 65 13.14 -8.09 9.60
CA PRO A 65 13.90 -6.90 9.99
C PRO A 65 13.46 -5.73 9.12
N LEU A 66 13.08 -4.63 9.76
CA LEU A 66 12.82 -3.36 9.10
C LEU A 66 14.04 -2.45 9.26
N PRO A 67 14.27 -1.50 8.33
CA PRO A 67 15.27 -0.46 8.52
C PRO A 67 15.12 0.24 9.89
N PRO A 68 16.23 0.67 10.54
CA PRO A 68 16.16 1.41 11.80
C PRO A 68 15.26 2.65 11.66
N ALA A 69 14.33 2.85 12.59
CA ALA A 69 13.24 3.83 12.45
C ALA A 69 13.71 5.30 12.49
N ASP A 70 14.91 5.54 13.03
CA ASP A 70 15.57 6.84 13.16
C ASP A 70 16.34 7.25 11.90
N VAL A 71 16.69 6.30 11.03
CA VAL A 71 17.40 6.57 9.77
C VAL A 71 16.44 7.22 8.76
N PRO A 72 16.80 8.38 8.17
CA PRO A 72 16.06 8.97 7.06
C PRO A 72 15.96 7.98 5.90
N LEU A 73 14.75 7.62 5.54
CA LEU A 73 14.46 6.68 4.45
C LEU A 73 13.03 6.89 3.98
N THR A 74 12.86 7.30 2.73
CA THR A 74 11.55 7.32 2.09
C THR A 74 11.14 5.93 1.61
N PHE A 75 9.83 5.74 1.43
CA PHE A 75 9.30 4.51 0.83
C PHE A 75 9.86 4.26 -0.59
N PRO A 76 9.92 5.24 -1.52
CA PRO A 76 10.57 5.05 -2.82
C PRO A 76 12.01 4.55 -2.71
N ALA A 77 12.84 5.13 -1.85
CA ALA A 77 14.22 4.67 -1.68
C ALA A 77 14.29 3.20 -1.23
N PHE A 78 13.48 2.84 -0.24
CA PHE A 78 13.35 1.45 0.20
C PHE A 78 12.83 0.53 -0.92
N ALA A 79 11.71 0.86 -1.53
CA ALA A 79 11.04 0.07 -2.56
C ALA A 79 11.94 -0.19 -3.77
N LEU A 80 12.67 0.83 -4.23
CA LEU A 80 13.59 0.70 -5.36
C LEU A 80 14.85 -0.09 -5.02
N SER A 81 15.25 -0.15 -3.75
CA SER A 81 16.34 -1.02 -3.30
C SER A 81 16.03 -2.51 -3.38
N LEU A 82 14.74 -2.87 -3.48
CA LEU A 82 14.27 -4.25 -3.65
C LEU A 82 14.30 -4.74 -5.11
N LEU A 83 14.54 -3.84 -6.07
CA LEU A 83 14.60 -4.21 -7.47
C LEU A 83 15.83 -5.09 -7.76
N PRO A 84 15.71 -6.05 -8.70
CA PRO A 84 16.85 -6.87 -9.09
C PRO A 84 17.90 -6.02 -9.85
N SER A 85 19.16 -6.47 -9.78
CA SER A 85 20.25 -6.00 -10.62
C SER A 85 20.77 -7.16 -11.46
N PRO A 86 20.72 -7.10 -12.81
CA PRO A 86 20.21 -6.00 -13.63
C PRO A 86 18.70 -5.81 -13.51
N LEU A 87 18.22 -4.60 -13.85
CA LEU A 87 16.80 -4.27 -13.87
C LEU A 87 16.02 -5.20 -14.83
N PRO A 88 14.72 -5.43 -14.57
CA PRO A 88 13.92 -6.27 -15.44
C PRO A 88 13.87 -5.72 -16.88
N ALA A 89 14.05 -6.61 -17.86
CA ALA A 89 14.01 -6.27 -19.28
C ALA A 89 12.57 -6.01 -19.80
N HIS A 90 11.57 -6.50 -19.07
CA HIS A 90 10.17 -6.26 -19.37
C HIS A 90 9.71 -4.89 -18.81
N PRO A 91 8.59 -4.32 -19.28
CA PRO A 91 8.16 -3.01 -18.83
C PRO A 91 7.74 -2.98 -17.36
N ALA A 92 7.88 -1.84 -16.71
CA ALA A 92 7.36 -1.56 -15.38
C ALA A 92 5.85 -1.25 -15.43
N LEU A 93 5.43 -0.47 -16.41
CA LEU A 93 4.02 -0.08 -16.63
C LEU A 93 3.61 -0.40 -18.06
N LEU A 94 2.36 -0.82 -18.24
CA LEU A 94 1.79 -1.16 -19.54
C LEU A 94 0.33 -0.69 -19.61
N ASP A 95 -0.04 0.09 -20.62
CA ASP A 95 -1.44 0.45 -20.87
C ASP A 95 -2.20 -0.75 -21.44
N ALA A 96 -3.26 -1.17 -20.75
CA ALA A 96 -4.03 -2.34 -21.12
C ALA A 96 -4.69 -2.24 -22.51
N ALA A 97 -5.10 -1.05 -22.94
CA ALA A 97 -5.78 -0.81 -24.21
C ALA A 97 -4.79 -0.60 -25.36
N THR A 98 -3.83 0.32 -25.20
CA THR A 98 -2.95 0.75 -26.30
C THR A 98 -1.71 -0.14 -26.43
N GLY A 99 -1.23 -0.73 -25.33
CA GLY A 99 0.06 -1.40 -25.28
C GLY A 99 1.24 -0.46 -25.11
N ASP A 100 1.01 0.83 -24.90
CA ASP A 100 2.06 1.78 -24.53
C ASP A 100 2.73 1.31 -23.24
N ALA A 101 4.06 1.36 -23.20
CA ALA A 101 4.83 0.77 -22.13
C ALA A 101 5.90 1.72 -21.61
N VAL A 102 6.14 1.68 -20.31
CA VAL A 102 7.25 2.37 -19.64
C VAL A 102 8.20 1.31 -19.10
N SER A 103 9.44 1.31 -19.57
CA SER A 103 10.48 0.40 -19.08
C SER A 103 10.89 0.76 -17.65
N TYR A 104 11.51 -0.18 -16.92
CA TYR A 104 12.07 0.12 -15.60
C TYR A 104 13.08 1.28 -15.63
N PRO A 105 14.06 1.32 -16.56
CA PRO A 105 14.96 2.48 -16.68
C PRO A 105 14.22 3.80 -16.92
N ALA A 106 13.20 3.80 -17.80
CA ALA A 106 12.41 5.00 -18.07
C ALA A 106 11.60 5.44 -16.84
N PHE A 107 10.95 4.51 -16.14
CA PHE A 107 10.21 4.80 -14.91
C PHE A 107 11.10 5.44 -13.84
N LEU A 108 12.29 4.88 -13.61
CA LEU A 108 13.26 5.42 -12.64
C LEU A 108 13.76 6.80 -13.06
N SER A 109 14.08 6.98 -14.33
CA SER A 109 14.53 8.27 -14.88
C SER A 109 13.44 9.34 -14.74
N GLN A 110 12.21 9.04 -15.12
CA GLN A 110 11.07 9.96 -15.01
C GLN A 110 10.76 10.31 -13.56
N ALA A 111 10.83 9.34 -12.64
CA ALA A 111 10.61 9.60 -11.21
C ALA A 111 11.68 10.53 -10.63
N ARG A 112 12.96 10.37 -11.02
CA ARG A 112 14.05 11.26 -10.61
C ARG A 112 13.90 12.66 -11.20
N ALA A 113 13.67 12.77 -12.50
CA ALA A 113 13.48 14.04 -13.20
C ALA A 113 12.32 14.83 -12.58
N LEU A 114 11.19 14.15 -12.34
CA LEU A 114 10.04 14.76 -11.71
C LEU A 114 10.31 15.14 -10.25
N ALA A 115 10.98 14.31 -9.47
CA ALA A 115 11.35 14.65 -8.09
C ALA A 115 12.25 15.90 -8.03
N ALA A 116 13.21 16.02 -8.95
CA ALA A 116 14.05 17.21 -9.04
C ALA A 116 13.26 18.44 -9.48
N ALA A 117 12.38 18.31 -10.48
CA ALA A 117 11.49 19.39 -10.90
C ALA A 117 10.58 19.87 -9.75
N LEU A 118 10.02 18.95 -8.97
CA LEU A 118 9.16 19.24 -7.81
C LEU A 118 9.91 20.02 -6.71
N ARG A 119 11.21 19.75 -6.49
CA ARG A 119 12.04 20.51 -5.53
C ARG A 119 12.46 21.89 -6.04
N SER A 120 12.41 22.09 -7.35
CA SER A 120 12.85 23.32 -8.02
C SER A 120 11.71 24.33 -8.20
N ARG A 121 12.04 25.51 -8.75
CA ARG A 121 11.04 26.51 -9.17
C ARG A 121 10.39 26.19 -10.53
N ALA A 122 10.54 24.97 -11.06
CA ALA A 122 9.92 24.53 -12.32
C ALA A 122 8.39 24.36 -12.21
N LEU A 123 7.87 24.33 -10.99
CA LEU A 123 6.45 24.38 -10.68
C LEU A 123 6.09 25.65 -9.89
N PRO A 124 4.80 26.05 -9.85
CA PRO A 124 4.36 27.26 -9.18
C PRO A 124 4.81 27.37 -7.71
N LEU A 125 4.95 26.22 -7.02
CA LEU A 125 5.54 26.13 -5.69
C LEU A 125 6.50 24.93 -5.64
N PRO A 126 7.74 25.10 -5.13
CA PRO A 126 8.58 23.99 -4.73
C PRO A 126 7.87 23.15 -3.67
N LEU A 127 7.90 21.83 -3.81
CA LEU A 127 7.28 20.89 -2.88
C LEU A 127 8.34 20.16 -2.06
N GLY A 128 7.98 19.86 -0.82
CA GLY A 128 8.80 19.11 0.09
C GLY A 128 8.02 18.58 1.28
N ARG A 129 8.69 18.53 2.44
CA ARG A 129 8.10 18.00 3.67
C ARG A 129 6.97 18.88 4.17
N GLY A 130 5.87 18.24 4.54
CA GLY A 130 4.69 18.91 5.09
C GLY A 130 3.70 19.35 4.02
N ASP A 131 4.09 19.39 2.74
CA ASP A 131 3.16 19.61 1.64
C ASP A 131 2.27 18.39 1.43
N VAL A 132 1.03 18.66 1.04
CA VAL A 132 0.03 17.63 0.72
C VAL A 132 -0.39 17.82 -0.73
N ALA A 133 -0.03 16.84 -1.56
CA ALA A 133 -0.36 16.80 -2.98
C ALA A 133 -1.65 16.02 -3.21
N PHE A 134 -2.73 16.74 -3.49
CA PHE A 134 -4.02 16.16 -3.82
C PHE A 134 -4.03 15.66 -5.27
N VAL A 135 -4.28 14.38 -5.50
CA VAL A 135 -4.23 13.78 -6.85
C VAL A 135 -5.63 13.40 -7.31
N LEU A 136 -6.15 14.11 -8.32
CA LEU A 136 -7.47 13.91 -8.90
C LEU A 136 -7.35 13.49 -10.37
N ALA A 137 -6.93 12.26 -10.61
CA ALA A 137 -6.71 11.71 -11.94
C ALA A 137 -7.27 10.28 -12.08
N PRO A 138 -7.74 9.90 -13.28
CA PRO A 138 -8.00 8.49 -13.60
C PRO A 138 -6.71 7.66 -13.62
N SER A 139 -6.85 6.34 -13.71
CA SER A 139 -5.70 5.43 -13.87
C SER A 139 -4.94 5.77 -15.15
N ARG A 140 -3.63 6.02 -15.02
CA ARG A 140 -2.72 6.43 -16.10
C ARG A 140 -1.29 5.93 -15.82
N LEU A 141 -0.43 5.92 -16.83
CA LEU A 141 0.98 5.52 -16.68
C LEU A 141 1.84 6.58 -15.96
N ASP A 142 1.45 7.85 -15.99
CA ASP A 142 2.16 8.96 -15.33
C ASP A 142 1.86 9.07 -13.82
N VAL A 143 0.72 8.53 -13.36
CA VAL A 143 0.32 8.58 -11.94
C VAL A 143 1.29 7.81 -11.01
N PRO A 144 1.75 6.59 -11.33
CA PRO A 144 2.75 5.92 -10.50
C PRO A 144 4.08 6.68 -10.44
N VAL A 145 4.50 7.31 -11.54
CA VAL A 145 5.70 8.16 -11.58
C VAL A 145 5.53 9.35 -10.64
N LEU A 146 4.38 10.02 -10.69
CA LEU A 146 4.02 11.11 -9.80
C LEU A 146 4.05 10.69 -8.33
N TYR A 147 3.47 9.52 -7.99
CA TYR A 147 3.48 9.03 -6.61
C TYR A 147 4.90 8.81 -6.10
N PHE A 148 5.76 8.15 -6.87
CA PHE A 148 7.16 7.93 -6.46
C PHE A 148 7.92 9.25 -6.31
N ALA A 149 7.70 10.21 -7.22
CA ALA A 149 8.36 11.51 -7.15
C ALA A 149 7.91 12.34 -5.94
N LEU A 150 6.61 12.43 -5.67
CA LEU A 150 6.06 13.14 -4.51
C LEU A 150 6.54 12.55 -3.19
N LEU A 151 6.49 11.22 -3.06
CA LEU A 151 6.98 10.51 -1.89
C LEU A 151 8.49 10.72 -1.69
N ALA A 152 9.26 10.82 -2.77
CA ALA A 152 10.70 11.04 -2.70
C ALA A 152 11.10 12.46 -2.28
N VAL A 153 10.27 13.47 -2.59
CA VAL A 153 10.48 14.84 -2.09
C VAL A 153 9.95 15.03 -0.66
N GLY A 154 9.21 14.05 -0.14
CA GLY A 154 8.61 14.08 1.20
C GLY A 154 7.25 14.75 1.26
N ALA A 155 6.60 14.98 0.11
CA ALA A 155 5.23 15.46 0.04
C ALA A 155 4.26 14.29 0.23
N ALA A 156 3.24 14.50 1.05
CA ALA A 156 2.21 13.49 1.29
C ALA A 156 1.30 13.37 0.07
N VAL A 157 1.13 12.16 -0.46
CA VAL A 157 0.25 11.89 -1.60
C VAL A 157 -1.18 11.68 -1.10
N SER A 158 -2.13 12.51 -1.56
CA SER A 158 -3.55 12.41 -1.21
C SER A 158 -4.42 12.14 -2.43
N PRO A 159 -4.54 10.88 -2.89
CA PRO A 159 -5.27 10.59 -4.10
C PRO A 159 -6.78 10.48 -3.85
N ALA A 160 -7.59 10.95 -4.79
CA ALA A 160 -9.04 10.97 -4.70
C ALA A 160 -9.71 10.42 -5.95
N ASN A 161 -10.95 9.97 -5.79
CA ASN A 161 -11.73 9.42 -6.89
C ASN A 161 -12.09 10.54 -7.90
N PRO A 162 -11.63 10.49 -9.16
CA PRO A 162 -11.94 11.49 -10.17
C PRO A 162 -13.43 11.55 -10.54
N ALA A 163 -14.22 10.54 -10.18
CA ALA A 163 -15.67 10.52 -10.39
C ALA A 163 -16.45 11.37 -9.37
N LEU A 164 -15.84 11.81 -8.27
CA LEU A 164 -16.48 12.66 -7.27
C LEU A 164 -16.99 13.97 -7.86
N THR A 165 -18.01 14.54 -7.22
CA THR A 165 -18.51 15.89 -7.51
C THR A 165 -17.55 16.96 -7.01
N ALA A 166 -17.66 18.19 -7.51
CA ALA A 166 -16.82 19.31 -7.05
C ALA A 166 -16.98 19.59 -5.55
N ALA A 167 -18.18 19.43 -4.99
CA ALA A 167 -18.43 19.61 -3.56
C ALA A 167 -17.74 18.53 -2.71
N GLU A 168 -17.79 17.27 -3.16
CA GLU A 168 -17.07 16.18 -2.48
C GLU A 168 -15.56 16.35 -2.58
N VAL A 169 -15.03 16.73 -3.75
CA VAL A 169 -13.61 17.05 -3.95
C VAL A 169 -13.18 18.17 -3.02
N SER A 170 -13.92 19.27 -2.96
CA SER A 170 -13.63 20.41 -2.08
C SER A 170 -13.54 19.97 -0.62
N ARG A 171 -14.48 19.13 -0.17
CA ARG A 171 -14.47 18.58 1.18
C ARG A 171 -13.21 17.74 1.45
N LEU A 172 -12.78 16.91 0.49
CA LEU A 172 -11.58 16.09 0.63
C LEU A 172 -10.28 16.92 0.63
N VAL A 173 -10.22 17.95 -0.21
CA VAL A 173 -9.11 18.93 -0.26
C VAL A 173 -8.95 19.59 1.11
N SER A 174 -10.04 20.14 1.66
CA SER A 174 -10.04 20.74 3.00
C SER A 174 -9.64 19.76 4.08
N LEU A 175 -10.18 18.54 4.04
CA LEU A 175 -9.92 17.51 5.05
C LEU A 175 -8.45 17.04 5.05
N SER A 176 -7.81 16.98 3.88
CA SER A 176 -6.39 16.62 3.79
C SER A 176 -5.42 17.77 4.04
N GLY A 177 -5.89 19.03 4.03
CA GLY A 177 -5.02 20.20 4.08
C GLY A 177 -4.14 20.34 2.83
N ALA A 178 -4.68 20.03 1.64
CA ALA A 178 -3.90 20.02 0.41
C ALA A 178 -3.33 21.42 0.07
N SER A 179 -2.01 21.47 -0.19
CA SER A 179 -1.31 22.70 -0.60
C SER A 179 -1.24 22.85 -2.13
N VAL A 180 -1.36 21.74 -2.86
CA VAL A 180 -1.27 21.67 -4.31
C VAL A 180 -2.13 20.52 -4.83
N ALA A 181 -2.67 20.68 -6.04
CA ALA A 181 -3.38 19.62 -6.75
C ALA A 181 -2.64 19.18 -8.01
N PHE A 182 -2.75 17.89 -8.31
CA PHE A 182 -2.38 17.27 -9.57
C PHE A 182 -3.63 16.66 -10.18
N ALA A 183 -4.01 17.11 -11.37
CA ALA A 183 -5.24 16.68 -12.04
C ALA A 183 -5.03 16.52 -13.54
N VAL A 184 -6.04 16.03 -14.24
CA VAL A 184 -6.10 16.10 -15.71
C VAL A 184 -7.07 17.19 -16.11
N SER A 185 -6.98 17.67 -17.35
CA SER A 185 -7.84 18.74 -17.86
C SER A 185 -9.33 18.44 -17.68
N SER A 186 -9.74 17.17 -17.80
CA SER A 186 -11.13 16.73 -17.61
C SER A 186 -11.63 16.73 -16.16
N THR A 187 -10.74 16.75 -15.16
CA THR A 187 -11.09 16.75 -13.73
C THR A 187 -10.77 18.07 -13.03
N ALA A 188 -9.94 18.92 -13.64
CA ALA A 188 -9.45 20.17 -13.06
C ALA A 188 -10.58 21.12 -12.62
N ALA A 189 -11.68 21.19 -13.38
CA ALA A 189 -12.82 22.05 -13.05
C ALA A 189 -13.54 21.68 -11.74
N LYS A 190 -13.26 20.50 -11.16
CA LYS A 190 -13.82 20.05 -9.88
C LYS A 190 -13.03 20.54 -8.67
N LEU A 191 -11.83 21.07 -8.88
CA LEU A 191 -10.95 21.52 -7.80
C LEU A 191 -11.39 22.90 -7.28
N PRO A 192 -11.17 23.21 -5.99
CA PRO A 192 -11.45 24.53 -5.45
C PRO A 192 -10.66 25.63 -6.16
N ALA A 193 -11.30 26.78 -6.35
CA ALA A 193 -10.62 27.97 -6.85
C ALA A 193 -9.49 28.39 -5.89
N GLY A 194 -8.35 28.77 -6.44
CA GLY A 194 -7.18 29.23 -5.66
C GLY A 194 -6.22 28.12 -5.21
N LEU A 195 -6.57 26.84 -5.34
CA LEU A 195 -5.63 25.74 -5.10
C LEU A 195 -4.64 25.64 -6.28
N PRO A 196 -3.32 25.83 -6.08
CA PRO A 196 -2.33 25.67 -7.14
C PRO A 196 -2.47 24.29 -7.78
N THR A 197 -2.67 24.26 -9.09
CA THR A 197 -3.00 23.02 -9.82
C THR A 197 -2.04 22.77 -10.96
N VAL A 198 -1.49 21.56 -11.02
CA VAL A 198 -0.64 21.06 -12.09
C VAL A 198 -1.44 20.04 -12.91
N LEU A 199 -1.52 20.29 -14.23
CA LEU A 199 -2.23 19.41 -15.16
C LEU A 199 -1.28 18.33 -15.71
N LEU A 200 -1.57 17.06 -15.42
CA LEU A 200 -0.78 15.90 -15.82
C LEU A 200 -0.75 15.68 -17.34
N ASP A 201 -1.81 16.13 -18.02
CA ASP A 201 -1.94 16.05 -19.49
C ASP A 201 -1.41 17.31 -20.20
N SER A 202 -0.87 18.29 -19.47
CA SER A 202 -0.26 19.48 -20.09
C SER A 202 1.10 19.18 -20.73
N PRO A 203 1.46 19.87 -21.83
CA PRO A 203 2.81 19.78 -22.41
C PRO A 203 3.92 20.12 -21.41
N HIS A 204 3.67 21.06 -20.49
CA HIS A 204 4.62 21.44 -19.44
C HIS A 204 4.89 20.27 -18.48
N PHE A 205 3.86 19.63 -17.93
CA PHE A 205 4.09 18.49 -17.04
C PHE A 205 4.83 17.35 -17.75
N ARG A 206 4.48 17.08 -19.02
CA ARG A 206 5.15 16.05 -19.81
C ARG A 206 6.63 16.36 -20.06
N SER A 207 7.00 17.62 -20.22
CA SER A 207 8.41 17.99 -20.37
C SER A 207 9.20 17.72 -19.08
N LEU A 208 8.60 17.93 -17.90
CA LEU A 208 9.24 17.64 -16.60
C LEU A 208 9.60 16.16 -16.41
N LEU A 209 8.86 15.24 -17.03
CA LEU A 209 9.17 13.80 -17.00
C LEU A 209 10.44 13.45 -17.78
N HIS A 210 10.84 14.31 -18.71
CA HIS A 210 11.94 14.09 -19.66
C HIS A 210 13.04 15.14 -19.57
N CYS A 211 12.99 16.04 -18.58
CA CYS A 211 14.04 17.02 -18.37
C CYS A 211 15.37 16.29 -18.12
N ASN A 212 16.27 16.34 -19.12
CA ASN A 212 17.64 15.85 -18.98
C ASN A 212 18.33 16.69 -17.92
N GLN A 213 18.40 16.15 -16.70
CA GLN A 213 19.41 16.57 -15.76
C GLN A 213 20.74 16.08 -16.34
N GLY A 214 21.71 16.99 -16.53
CA GLY A 214 22.97 16.65 -17.20
C GLY A 214 23.63 15.38 -16.64
N ASP A 215 24.51 14.74 -17.42
CA ASP A 215 25.02 13.37 -17.22
C ASP A 215 25.49 13.02 -15.78
N ASN A 216 25.80 14.02 -14.95
CA ASN A 216 26.20 13.88 -13.54
C ASN A 216 25.03 13.66 -12.54
N GLU A 217 23.79 14.04 -12.86
CA GLU A 217 22.61 13.88 -11.96
C GLU A 217 21.75 12.65 -12.30
N SER A 218 21.96 12.01 -13.45
CA SER A 218 21.27 10.76 -13.83
C SER A 218 21.52 9.61 -12.84
N SER A 219 22.64 9.66 -12.10
CA SER A 219 23.01 8.76 -11.01
C SER A 219 22.64 9.25 -9.61
N ALA A 220 22.07 10.44 -9.45
CA ALA A 220 21.71 10.96 -8.13
C ALA A 220 20.60 10.10 -7.50
N PRO A 221 20.70 9.78 -6.20
CA PRO A 221 19.64 9.07 -5.50
C PRO A 221 18.30 9.82 -5.60
N LEU A 222 17.21 9.10 -5.82
CA LEU A 222 15.86 9.67 -5.88
C LEU A 222 15.52 10.44 -4.59
N ASP A 223 16.05 9.97 -3.47
CA ASP A 223 15.92 10.55 -2.13
C ASP A 223 17.18 11.34 -1.77
N ALA A 224 17.00 12.59 -1.33
CA ALA A 224 18.10 13.43 -0.85
C ALA A 224 18.55 13.09 0.60
N GLY A 225 18.04 11.99 1.18
CA GLY A 225 18.48 11.45 2.47
C GLY A 225 17.94 12.24 3.67
N ALA A 226 16.86 12.99 3.47
CA ALA A 226 16.44 14.00 4.41
C ALA A 226 15.12 13.62 5.10
N VAL A 227 14.22 12.90 4.43
CA VAL A 227 12.87 12.59 4.94
C VAL A 227 12.92 11.44 5.95
N ARG A 228 12.36 11.68 7.14
CA ARG A 228 12.26 10.65 8.20
C ARG A 228 11.15 9.65 7.86
N GLN A 229 11.35 8.40 8.26
CA GLN A 229 10.34 7.35 8.09
C GLN A 229 9.01 7.67 8.79
N SER A 230 9.03 8.48 9.86
CA SER A 230 7.83 8.91 10.58
C SER A 230 7.02 10.00 9.86
N ALA A 231 7.55 10.62 8.80
CA ALA A 231 6.83 11.63 8.04
C ALA A 231 5.64 11.00 7.29
N THR A 232 4.55 11.76 7.18
CA THR A 232 3.34 11.34 6.44
C THR A 232 3.69 11.16 4.96
N ALA A 233 3.47 9.94 4.47
CA ALA A 233 3.70 9.56 3.07
C ALA A 233 2.42 9.67 2.25
N THR A 234 1.28 9.27 2.81
CA THR A 234 0.01 9.35 2.11
C THR A 234 -1.13 9.68 3.07
N ILE A 235 -2.11 10.41 2.53
CA ILE A 235 -3.39 10.67 3.18
C ILE A 235 -4.46 10.00 2.33
N GLN A 236 -5.22 9.08 2.91
CA GLN A 236 -6.25 8.33 2.19
C GLN A 236 -7.60 8.48 2.87
N TYR A 237 -8.69 8.30 2.13
CA TYR A 237 -10.02 8.58 2.65
C TYR A 237 -10.76 7.28 2.97
N SER A 238 -11.33 7.25 4.17
CA SER A 238 -12.09 6.12 4.70
C SER A 238 -13.39 6.65 5.29
N SER A 239 -14.51 5.94 5.08
CA SER A 239 -15.77 6.25 5.78
C SER A 239 -15.76 5.82 7.25
N GLY A 240 -14.71 5.11 7.70
CA GLY A 240 -14.48 4.66 9.06
C GLY A 240 -15.65 3.84 9.65
N THR A 241 -15.63 3.68 10.97
CA THR A 241 -16.72 3.06 11.73
C THR A 241 -17.93 3.98 11.94
N SER A 242 -17.76 5.29 11.78
CA SER A 242 -18.78 6.31 12.10
C SER A 242 -19.58 6.84 10.91
N GLY A 243 -19.28 6.42 9.67
CA GLY A 243 -20.01 6.81 8.45
C GLY A 243 -19.59 8.16 7.84
N ARG A 244 -18.95 9.05 8.62
CA ARG A 244 -18.31 10.28 8.11
C ARG A 244 -16.95 9.94 7.49
N VAL A 245 -16.65 10.53 6.33
CA VAL A 245 -15.33 10.38 5.69
C VAL A 245 -14.24 11.07 6.52
N LYS A 246 -13.17 10.33 6.80
CA LYS A 246 -11.97 10.75 7.53
C LYS A 246 -10.73 10.65 6.64
N ALA A 247 -9.73 11.48 6.92
CA ALA A 247 -8.44 11.47 6.23
C ALA A 247 -7.42 10.68 7.07
N VAL A 248 -7.08 9.48 6.62
CA VAL A 248 -6.15 8.55 7.25
C VAL A 248 -4.73 8.90 6.82
N ALA A 249 -3.87 9.30 7.76
CA ALA A 249 -2.46 9.55 7.52
C ALA A 249 -1.62 8.29 7.73
N LEU A 250 -0.86 7.88 6.72
CA LEU A 250 0.10 6.78 6.77
C LEU A 250 1.51 7.33 6.60
N SER A 251 2.43 6.89 7.45
CA SER A 251 3.84 7.30 7.40
C SER A 251 4.62 6.54 6.32
N HIS A 252 5.81 7.01 5.97
CA HIS A 252 6.74 6.22 5.16
C HIS A 252 7.05 4.87 5.82
N ARG A 253 7.17 4.82 7.15
CA ARG A 253 7.37 3.59 7.92
C ARG A 253 6.20 2.61 7.72
N SER A 254 4.98 3.12 7.67
CA SER A 254 3.77 2.32 7.42
C SER A 254 3.82 1.64 6.04
N LEU A 255 4.22 2.40 5.01
CA LEU A 255 4.40 1.87 3.66
C LEU A 255 5.61 0.91 3.56
N ILE A 256 6.74 1.23 4.20
CA ILE A 256 7.94 0.39 4.23
C ILE A 256 7.63 -0.96 4.88
N ALA A 257 6.98 -0.97 6.05
CA ALA A 257 6.59 -2.19 6.74
C ALA A 257 5.66 -3.06 5.88
N THR A 258 4.67 -2.44 5.25
CA THR A 258 3.74 -3.14 4.35
C THR A 258 4.48 -3.72 3.14
N GLY A 259 5.35 -2.93 2.49
CA GLY A 259 6.10 -3.37 1.32
C GLY A 259 7.12 -4.46 1.63
N ALA A 260 7.81 -4.36 2.76
CA ALA A 260 8.72 -5.39 3.25
C ALA A 260 7.97 -6.72 3.46
N GLY A 261 6.81 -6.68 4.14
CA GLY A 261 5.99 -7.87 4.37
C GLY A 261 5.48 -8.50 3.07
N LEU A 262 5.01 -7.70 2.12
CA LEU A 262 4.57 -8.21 0.82
C LEU A 262 5.73 -8.75 -0.03
N HIS A 263 6.91 -8.14 0.06
CA HIS A 263 8.11 -8.65 -0.60
C HIS A 263 8.58 -9.98 0.02
N ALA A 264 8.48 -10.17 1.33
CA ALA A 264 8.81 -11.43 1.99
C ALA A 264 7.89 -12.60 1.54
N HIS A 265 6.64 -12.30 1.14
CA HIS A 265 5.70 -13.26 0.56
C HIS A 265 5.92 -13.53 -0.93
N HIS A 266 6.88 -12.84 -1.55
CA HIS A 266 7.07 -12.91 -2.98
C HIS A 266 7.71 -14.24 -3.38
N VAL A 267 6.86 -15.19 -3.77
CA VAL A 267 7.29 -16.38 -4.48
C VAL A 267 7.25 -16.08 -5.97
N LYS A 268 8.44 -16.01 -6.60
CA LYS A 268 8.60 -15.81 -8.04
C LYS A 268 7.78 -16.85 -8.82
N SER A 269 6.97 -16.35 -9.75
CA SER A 269 6.22 -17.19 -10.67
C SER A 269 7.14 -18.06 -11.52
N ARG A 270 6.78 -19.34 -11.66
CA ARG A 270 7.45 -20.26 -12.59
C ARG A 270 7.09 -19.99 -14.06
N LYS A 271 6.09 -19.14 -14.33
CA LYS A 271 5.57 -18.84 -15.69
C LYS A 271 6.25 -17.64 -16.37
N GLY A 272 7.43 -17.23 -15.92
CA GLY A 272 8.19 -16.14 -16.54
C GLY A 272 7.87 -14.77 -15.96
N VAL A 273 7.63 -13.78 -16.82
CA VAL A 273 7.41 -12.37 -16.43
C VAL A 273 6.13 -12.23 -15.61
N GLU A 274 6.26 -11.68 -14.41
CA GLU A 274 5.11 -11.40 -13.56
C GLU A 274 4.40 -10.12 -13.99
N ARG A 275 3.11 -10.25 -14.30
CA ARG A 275 2.23 -9.18 -14.74
C ARG A 275 1.03 -9.11 -13.82
N ASN A 276 0.84 -7.98 -13.16
CA ASN A 276 -0.29 -7.72 -12.28
C ASN A 276 -1.26 -6.76 -12.97
N LEU A 277 -2.52 -7.18 -13.09
CA LEU A 277 -3.59 -6.34 -13.63
C LEU A 277 -4.16 -5.41 -12.56
N MET A 278 -4.09 -4.12 -12.83
CA MET A 278 -4.60 -3.05 -11.98
C MET A 278 -6.12 -2.89 -12.13
N SER A 279 -6.89 -3.86 -11.63
CA SER A 279 -8.36 -3.78 -11.57
C SER A 279 -8.87 -2.92 -10.40
N ALA A 280 -8.05 -2.71 -9.37
CA ALA A 280 -8.37 -1.78 -8.27
C ALA A 280 -7.93 -0.34 -8.64
N PRO A 281 -8.77 0.68 -8.41
CA PRO A 281 -8.41 2.07 -8.70
C PRO A 281 -7.19 2.55 -7.90
N MET A 282 -6.26 3.25 -8.56
CA MET A 282 -5.01 3.72 -7.93
C MET A 282 -5.22 4.74 -6.80
N PHE A 283 -6.37 5.42 -6.77
CA PHE A 283 -6.71 6.35 -5.69
C PHE A 283 -7.21 5.67 -4.40
N HIS A 284 -7.59 4.39 -4.48
CA HIS A 284 -8.03 3.62 -3.33
C HIS A 284 -6.84 2.88 -2.71
N SER A 285 -6.86 2.67 -1.38
CA SER A 285 -5.75 2.06 -0.62
C SER A 285 -5.22 0.75 -1.25
N MET A 286 -6.12 -0.12 -1.70
CA MET A 286 -5.77 -1.36 -2.40
C MET A 286 -5.01 -1.13 -3.71
N GLY A 287 -5.49 -0.25 -4.59
CA GLY A 287 -4.83 0.02 -5.87
C GLY A 287 -3.53 0.82 -5.68
N PHE A 288 -3.52 1.78 -4.76
CA PHE A 288 -2.33 2.52 -4.35
C PHE A 288 -1.22 1.58 -3.84
N SER A 289 -1.54 0.71 -2.90
CA SER A 289 -0.60 -0.29 -2.37
C SER A 289 -0.17 -1.28 -3.46
N SER A 290 -1.09 -1.76 -4.29
CA SER A 290 -0.80 -2.72 -5.36
C SER A 290 0.20 -2.16 -6.39
N VAL A 291 0.04 -0.90 -6.82
CA VAL A 291 0.95 -0.30 -7.80
C VAL A 291 2.34 -0.05 -7.22
N LEU A 292 2.41 0.50 -6.01
CA LEU A 292 3.69 0.79 -5.36
C LEU A 292 4.50 -0.49 -5.09
N ASN A 293 3.85 -1.51 -4.53
CA ASN A 293 4.52 -2.76 -4.16
C ASN A 293 4.79 -3.67 -5.36
N GLY A 294 3.92 -3.69 -6.37
CA GLY A 294 4.16 -4.43 -7.59
C GLY A 294 5.38 -3.91 -8.36
N LEU A 295 5.52 -2.58 -8.45
CA LEU A 295 6.71 -1.96 -9.02
C LEU A 295 7.97 -2.31 -8.23
N ALA A 296 7.92 -2.24 -6.89
CA ALA A 296 9.03 -2.59 -6.00
C ALA A 296 9.48 -4.06 -6.15
N GLN A 297 8.56 -4.96 -6.49
CA GLN A 297 8.83 -6.38 -6.70
C GLN A 297 9.31 -6.71 -8.12
N GLY A 298 9.52 -5.71 -8.98
CA GLY A 298 9.97 -5.95 -10.34
C GLY A 298 8.88 -6.52 -11.25
N ARG A 299 7.58 -6.29 -10.98
CA ARG A 299 6.45 -6.74 -11.83
C ARG A 299 6.06 -5.72 -12.88
N THR A 300 5.53 -6.17 -14.01
CA THR A 300 4.79 -5.30 -14.92
C THR A 300 3.41 -5.00 -14.36
N MET A 301 3.08 -3.73 -14.18
CA MET A 301 1.73 -3.29 -13.82
C MET A 301 0.93 -2.99 -15.08
N VAL A 302 -0.06 -3.82 -15.37
CA VAL A 302 -0.98 -3.66 -16.50
C VAL A 302 -2.11 -2.72 -16.07
N VAL A 303 -2.06 -1.47 -16.54
CA VAL A 303 -2.90 -0.37 -16.10
C VAL A 303 -4.20 -0.33 -16.92
N MET A 304 -5.34 -0.46 -16.24
CA MET A 304 -6.66 -0.27 -16.81
C MET A 304 -6.94 1.24 -16.96
N THR A 305 -6.40 1.87 -17.99
CA THR A 305 -6.71 3.27 -18.34
C THR A 305 -8.16 3.41 -18.81
N ASP A 306 -8.68 4.64 -18.89
CA ASP A 306 -10.09 4.91 -19.20
C ASP A 306 -10.60 4.16 -20.45
N ALA A 307 -9.77 3.97 -21.47
CA ALA A 307 -10.13 3.21 -22.67
C ALA A 307 -10.46 1.75 -22.35
N ALA A 308 -9.62 1.07 -21.57
CA ALA A 308 -9.85 -0.32 -21.15
C ALA A 308 -10.92 -0.42 -20.06
N ALA A 309 -10.93 0.52 -19.12
CA ALA A 309 -11.83 0.51 -17.96
C ALA A 309 -13.31 0.66 -18.36
N ARG A 310 -13.61 1.43 -19.42
CA ARG A 310 -14.99 1.59 -19.94
C ARG A 310 -15.63 0.28 -20.41
N ALA A 311 -14.83 -0.69 -20.86
CA ALA A 311 -15.33 -2.01 -21.25
C ALA A 311 -15.60 -2.93 -20.03
N GLY A 312 -15.40 -2.44 -18.81
CA GLY A 312 -15.73 -3.14 -17.57
C GLY A 312 -15.03 -4.49 -17.44
N LEU A 313 -15.77 -5.51 -16.98
CA LEU A 313 -15.26 -6.88 -16.84
C LEU A 313 -14.69 -7.43 -18.15
N ARG A 314 -15.35 -7.15 -19.28
CA ARG A 314 -14.92 -7.67 -20.58
C ARG A 314 -13.54 -7.11 -20.95
N GLY A 315 -13.35 -5.80 -20.84
CA GLY A 315 -12.05 -5.17 -21.10
C GLY A 315 -10.95 -5.68 -20.18
N MET A 316 -11.28 -5.95 -18.92
CA MET A 316 -10.35 -6.55 -17.96
C MET A 316 -9.93 -7.96 -18.37
N LEU A 317 -10.87 -8.81 -18.77
CA LEU A 317 -10.59 -10.19 -19.20
C LEU A 317 -9.83 -10.23 -20.53
N GLU A 318 -10.19 -9.37 -21.48
CA GLU A 318 -9.47 -9.18 -22.75
C GLU A 318 -8.03 -8.74 -22.50
N ALA A 319 -7.80 -7.77 -21.60
CA ALA A 319 -6.47 -7.34 -21.20
C ALA A 319 -5.70 -8.47 -20.50
N ALA A 320 -6.36 -9.24 -19.63
CA ALA A 320 -5.75 -10.34 -18.91
C ALA A 320 -5.26 -11.45 -19.85
N GLU A 321 -6.04 -11.78 -20.87
CA GLU A 321 -5.64 -12.74 -21.91
C GLU A 321 -4.56 -12.15 -22.83
N ARG A 322 -4.78 -10.95 -23.38
CA ARG A 322 -3.86 -10.29 -24.32
C ARG A 322 -2.47 -10.11 -23.76
N TRP A 323 -2.38 -9.71 -22.49
CA TRP A 323 -1.12 -9.39 -21.83
C TRP A 323 -0.63 -10.52 -20.92
N GLU A 324 -1.20 -11.72 -21.02
CA GLU A 324 -0.77 -12.89 -20.25
C GLU A 324 -0.62 -12.60 -18.75
N VAL A 325 -1.64 -11.97 -18.17
CA VAL A 325 -1.63 -11.56 -16.76
C VAL A 325 -1.44 -12.78 -15.86
N THR A 326 -0.52 -12.65 -14.91
CA THR A 326 -0.21 -13.72 -13.93
C THR A 326 -0.93 -13.52 -12.60
N GLU A 327 -1.25 -12.27 -12.24
CA GLU A 327 -1.91 -11.89 -11.00
C GLU A 327 -3.02 -10.86 -11.24
N ILE A 328 -4.17 -11.05 -10.60
CA ILE A 328 -5.26 -10.06 -10.58
C ILE A 328 -5.56 -9.69 -9.12
N THR A 329 -5.62 -8.40 -8.82
CA THR A 329 -6.10 -7.88 -7.53
C THR A 329 -7.59 -7.57 -7.62
N ALA A 330 -8.43 -8.33 -6.93
CA ALA A 330 -9.89 -8.32 -7.09
C ALA A 330 -10.65 -8.08 -5.79
N ALA A 331 -11.83 -7.45 -5.90
CA ALA A 331 -12.85 -7.51 -4.86
C ALA A 331 -13.76 -8.74 -5.08
N PRO A 332 -14.51 -9.23 -4.06
CA PRO A 332 -15.37 -10.40 -4.21
C PRO A 332 -16.34 -10.39 -5.40
N PRO A 333 -17.00 -9.27 -5.78
CA PRO A 333 -17.85 -9.23 -6.97
C PRO A 333 -17.09 -9.55 -8.26
N MET A 334 -15.82 -9.13 -8.34
CA MET A 334 -14.97 -9.41 -9.49
C MET A 334 -14.57 -10.88 -9.55
N VAL A 335 -14.27 -11.51 -8.40
CA VAL A 335 -14.01 -12.95 -8.33
C VAL A 335 -15.22 -13.74 -8.84
N LEU A 336 -16.42 -13.41 -8.37
CA LEU A 336 -17.67 -14.01 -8.84
C LEU A 336 -17.91 -13.80 -10.34
N ALA A 337 -17.58 -12.62 -10.85
CA ALA A 337 -17.73 -12.34 -12.28
C ALA A 337 -16.77 -13.21 -13.12
N ILE A 338 -15.50 -13.32 -12.69
CA ILE A 338 -14.49 -14.19 -13.33
C ILE A 338 -14.92 -15.67 -13.30
N THR A 339 -15.55 -16.15 -12.22
CA THR A 339 -16.01 -17.56 -12.15
C THR A 339 -17.13 -17.90 -13.13
N ARG A 340 -17.96 -16.91 -13.49
CA ARG A 340 -19.10 -17.08 -14.40
C ARG A 340 -18.74 -16.94 -15.88
N ASP A 341 -17.53 -16.49 -16.18
CA ASP A 341 -17.09 -16.23 -17.54
C ASP A 341 -16.43 -17.45 -18.23
N ARG A 342 -16.31 -17.39 -19.57
CA ARG A 342 -15.72 -18.40 -20.44
C ARG A 342 -14.25 -18.16 -20.79
N TYR A 343 -13.66 -16.99 -20.50
CA TYR A 343 -12.25 -16.71 -20.78
C TYR A 343 -11.31 -17.77 -20.19
N ARG A 344 -10.29 -18.15 -20.98
CA ARG A 344 -9.27 -19.12 -20.56
C ARG A 344 -8.01 -18.35 -20.18
N LEU A 345 -7.99 -17.82 -18.96
CA LEU A 345 -6.86 -17.07 -18.38
C LEU A 345 -5.65 -17.99 -18.09
N LYS A 346 -5.01 -18.52 -19.14
CA LYS A 346 -3.98 -19.58 -19.05
C LYS A 346 -2.73 -19.16 -18.28
N SER A 347 -2.37 -17.88 -18.34
CA SER A 347 -1.17 -17.34 -17.69
C SER A 347 -1.41 -17.01 -16.21
N LEU A 348 -2.68 -16.91 -15.79
CA LEU A 348 -3.04 -16.61 -14.41
C LEU A 348 -2.50 -17.70 -13.47
N VAL A 349 -1.85 -17.27 -12.39
CA VAL A 349 -1.34 -18.17 -11.34
C VAL A 349 -1.89 -17.80 -9.96
N ARG A 350 -2.36 -16.57 -9.77
CA ARG A 350 -2.98 -16.15 -8.51
C ARG A 350 -4.00 -15.03 -8.70
N VAL A 351 -4.98 -14.99 -7.80
CA VAL A 351 -5.90 -13.88 -7.62
C VAL A 351 -5.82 -13.47 -6.16
N VAL A 352 -5.52 -12.20 -5.90
CA VAL A 352 -5.53 -11.63 -4.55
C VAL A 352 -6.89 -10.98 -4.33
N CYS A 353 -7.68 -11.52 -3.41
CA CYS A 353 -9.02 -11.06 -3.08
C CYS A 353 -9.05 -10.37 -1.72
N GLY A 354 -9.61 -9.16 -1.65
CA GLY A 354 -9.75 -8.43 -0.39
C GLY A 354 -10.81 -7.32 -0.44
N GLY A 355 -10.86 -6.51 0.61
CA GLY A 355 -11.76 -5.36 0.71
C GLY A 355 -13.18 -5.68 1.19
N ALA A 356 -13.64 -6.93 1.07
CA ALA A 356 -14.87 -7.42 1.66
C ALA A 356 -14.80 -8.95 1.86
N PRO A 357 -15.64 -9.54 2.73
CA PRO A 357 -15.73 -10.99 2.88
C PRO A 357 -16.08 -11.68 1.56
N LEU A 358 -15.29 -12.68 1.17
CA LEU A 358 -15.57 -13.53 0.00
C LEU A 358 -16.48 -14.70 0.43
N PRO A 359 -17.69 -14.85 -0.16
CA PRO A 359 -18.55 -15.97 0.19
C PRO A 359 -17.91 -17.32 -0.16
N THR A 360 -17.93 -18.26 0.78
CA THR A 360 -17.41 -19.63 0.60
C THR A 360 -17.85 -20.30 -0.72
N PRO A 361 -19.14 -20.25 -1.12
CA PRO A 361 -19.55 -20.88 -2.39
C PRO A 361 -18.88 -20.28 -3.62
N VAL A 362 -18.58 -18.97 -3.60
CA VAL A 362 -17.89 -18.27 -4.69
C VAL A 362 -16.42 -18.70 -4.73
N ALA A 363 -15.76 -18.77 -3.58
CA ALA A 363 -14.38 -19.24 -3.47
C ALA A 363 -14.22 -20.68 -3.98
N GLU A 364 -15.14 -21.58 -3.60
CA GLU A 364 -15.16 -22.96 -4.08
C GLU A 364 -15.43 -23.05 -5.58
N GLN A 365 -16.38 -22.26 -6.10
CA GLN A 365 -16.64 -22.19 -7.53
C GLN A 365 -15.40 -21.73 -8.30
N PHE A 366 -14.68 -20.73 -7.79
CA PHE A 366 -13.43 -20.25 -8.37
C PHE A 366 -12.38 -21.36 -8.41
N ARG A 367 -12.16 -22.06 -7.29
CA ARG A 367 -11.19 -23.16 -7.20
C ARG A 367 -11.52 -24.31 -8.14
N ARG A 368 -12.81 -24.65 -8.31
CA ARG A 368 -13.24 -25.66 -9.30
C ARG A 368 -12.95 -25.22 -10.73
N ARG A 369 -13.17 -23.94 -11.04
CA ARG A 369 -12.96 -23.38 -12.39
C ARG A 369 -11.48 -23.14 -12.73
N PHE A 370 -10.66 -22.82 -11.74
CA PHE A 370 -9.24 -22.49 -11.87
C PHE A 370 -8.39 -23.25 -10.82
N PRO A 371 -8.30 -24.59 -10.90
CA PRO A 371 -7.62 -25.41 -9.87
C PRO A 371 -6.11 -25.15 -9.74
N HIS A 372 -5.51 -24.53 -10.77
CA HIS A 372 -4.10 -24.16 -10.83
C HIS A 372 -3.83 -22.71 -10.41
N VAL A 373 -4.87 -21.95 -10.06
CA VAL A 373 -4.75 -20.54 -9.64
C VAL A 373 -4.94 -20.45 -8.13
N ASP A 374 -3.97 -19.87 -7.45
CA ASP A 374 -4.04 -19.63 -6.01
C ASP A 374 -4.99 -18.45 -5.75
N LEU A 375 -6.16 -18.74 -5.16
CA LEU A 375 -7.08 -17.70 -4.68
C LEU A 375 -6.67 -17.27 -3.27
N ARG A 376 -5.91 -16.19 -3.20
CA ARG A 376 -5.36 -15.65 -1.95
C ARG A 376 -6.33 -14.63 -1.38
N THR A 377 -7.00 -14.96 -0.28
CA THR A 377 -7.80 -13.97 0.46
C THR A 377 -6.92 -13.25 1.48
N GLY A 378 -7.23 -11.98 1.73
CA GLY A 378 -6.54 -11.16 2.72
C GLY A 378 -7.48 -10.16 3.37
N TYR A 379 -7.15 -9.76 4.59
CA TYR A 379 -7.82 -8.68 5.30
C TYR A 379 -6.86 -7.50 5.49
N GLY A 380 -7.42 -6.31 5.34
CA GLY A 380 -6.73 -5.05 5.52
C GLY A 380 -7.72 -3.89 5.50
N SER A 381 -7.25 -2.74 5.96
CA SER A 381 -8.01 -1.49 5.95
C SER A 381 -7.09 -0.34 5.57
N THR A 382 -7.65 0.82 5.29
CA THR A 382 -6.86 2.03 5.05
C THR A 382 -6.04 2.39 6.29
N GLU A 383 -6.61 2.19 7.48
CA GLU A 383 -6.03 2.48 8.79
C GLU A 383 -4.92 1.50 9.20
N ALA A 384 -4.95 0.25 8.72
CA ALA A 384 -4.03 -0.80 9.17
C ALA A 384 -3.07 -1.33 8.09
N GLY A 385 -3.30 -0.98 6.82
CA GLY A 385 -2.59 -1.58 5.70
C GLY A 385 -2.96 -3.05 5.49
N ALA A 386 -1.99 -3.88 5.07
CA ALA A 386 -2.20 -5.31 4.87
C ALA A 386 -2.03 -6.08 6.20
N VAL A 387 -3.13 -6.53 6.80
CA VAL A 387 -3.13 -7.14 8.14
C VAL A 387 -2.92 -8.65 8.08
N SER A 388 -3.61 -9.32 7.15
CA SER A 388 -3.45 -10.76 6.91
C SER A 388 -3.60 -11.08 5.42
N LEU A 389 -3.00 -12.18 5.00
CA LEU A 389 -2.99 -12.62 3.61
C LEU A 389 -2.70 -14.13 3.55
N MET A 390 -3.30 -14.85 2.61
CA MET A 390 -2.87 -16.21 2.25
C MET A 390 -1.66 -16.15 1.31
N VAL A 391 -0.58 -16.88 1.62
CA VAL A 391 0.70 -16.72 0.91
C VAL A 391 1.13 -17.91 0.06
N ASP A 392 0.54 -19.08 0.28
CA ASP A 392 0.80 -20.31 -0.46
C ASP A 392 -0.47 -21.14 -0.70
N ARG A 393 -0.30 -22.29 -1.37
CA ARG A 393 -1.41 -23.18 -1.73
C ARG A 393 -2.07 -23.84 -0.52
N ASP A 394 -1.31 -24.07 0.55
CA ASP A 394 -1.80 -24.71 1.77
C ASP A 394 -2.67 -23.73 2.55
N GLU A 395 -2.23 -22.48 2.71
CA GLU A 395 -3.06 -21.41 3.26
C GLU A 395 -4.29 -21.15 2.39
N CYS A 396 -4.15 -21.14 1.05
CA CYS A 396 -5.29 -20.99 0.13
C CYS A 396 -6.34 -22.10 0.28
N SER A 397 -5.99 -23.26 0.82
CA SER A 397 -6.93 -24.36 1.09
C SER A 397 -7.90 -24.07 2.25
N HIS A 398 -7.59 -23.10 3.11
CA HIS A 398 -8.40 -22.72 4.27
C HIS A 398 -9.52 -21.76 3.87
N VAL A 399 -10.49 -22.27 3.10
CA VAL A 399 -11.58 -21.47 2.52
C VAL A 399 -12.38 -20.75 3.60
N GLY A 400 -12.65 -19.46 3.38
CA GLY A 400 -13.42 -18.62 4.29
C GLY A 400 -12.57 -17.84 5.30
N SER A 401 -11.31 -18.21 5.48
CA SER A 401 -10.36 -17.37 6.24
C SER A 401 -9.88 -16.18 5.39
N ALA A 402 -9.31 -15.17 6.06
CA ALA A 402 -8.59 -14.06 5.47
C ALA A 402 -7.06 -14.29 5.49
N GLY A 403 -6.63 -15.54 5.66
CA GLY A 403 -5.22 -15.91 5.81
C GLY A 403 -4.67 -15.64 7.21
N ARG A 404 -3.34 -15.71 7.33
CA ARG A 404 -2.63 -15.49 8.59
C ARG A 404 -2.13 -14.05 8.73
N ILE A 405 -1.97 -13.60 9.98
CA ILE A 405 -1.45 -12.27 10.34
C ILE A 405 -0.08 -12.03 9.70
N ASN A 406 0.12 -10.84 9.13
CA ASN A 406 1.36 -10.43 8.48
C ASN A 406 2.53 -10.20 9.43
N HIS A 407 3.74 -10.16 8.85
CA HIS A 407 4.96 -9.83 9.57
C HIS A 407 4.81 -8.52 10.34
N ASN A 408 5.36 -8.48 11.55
CA ASN A 408 5.39 -7.30 12.41
C ASN A 408 4.01 -6.75 12.81
N VAL A 409 2.92 -7.48 12.56
CA VAL A 409 1.58 -7.15 13.05
C VAL A 409 1.28 -8.01 14.28
N GLU A 410 0.84 -7.34 15.34
CA GLU A 410 0.24 -7.97 16.51
C GLU A 410 -1.28 -7.77 16.46
N ALA A 411 -2.04 -8.75 16.92
CA ALA A 411 -3.48 -8.69 17.00
C ALA A 411 -4.00 -9.05 18.40
N LYS A 412 -5.09 -8.45 18.83
CA LYS A 412 -5.92 -8.87 19.96
C LYS A 412 -7.34 -9.07 19.43
N ILE A 413 -8.04 -10.07 19.95
CA ILE A 413 -9.50 -10.17 19.80
C ILE A 413 -10.07 -9.72 21.14
N VAL A 414 -10.93 -8.71 21.16
CA VAL A 414 -11.42 -8.10 22.39
C VAL A 414 -12.93 -8.28 22.48
N ASP A 415 -13.41 -8.73 23.64
CA ASP A 415 -14.85 -8.86 23.87
C ASP A 415 -15.52 -7.47 23.86
N ILE A 416 -16.56 -7.32 23.05
CA ILE A 416 -17.20 -6.02 22.81
C ILE A 416 -18.05 -5.52 23.99
N VAL A 417 -18.30 -6.35 25.01
CA VAL A 417 -19.09 -6.00 26.19
C VAL A 417 -18.18 -5.69 27.37
N THR A 418 -17.21 -6.57 27.62
CA THR A 418 -16.33 -6.50 28.80
C THR A 418 -15.05 -5.71 28.52
N GLY A 419 -14.61 -5.59 27.27
CA GLY A 419 -13.33 -5.01 26.90
C GLY A 419 -12.13 -5.94 27.18
N GLU A 420 -12.37 -7.18 27.61
CA GLU A 420 -11.30 -8.12 27.92
C GLU A 420 -10.77 -8.81 26.66
N PRO A 421 -9.44 -9.04 26.55
CA PRO A 421 -8.88 -9.85 25.49
C PRO A 421 -9.36 -11.31 25.57
N LEU A 422 -9.69 -11.86 24.40
CA LEU A 422 -10.23 -13.20 24.19
C LEU A 422 -9.18 -14.17 23.66
N SER A 423 -9.41 -15.45 23.93
CA SER A 423 -8.56 -16.56 23.53
C SER A 423 -8.90 -17.09 22.12
N VAL A 424 -8.10 -18.06 21.66
CA VAL A 424 -8.23 -18.73 20.36
C VAL A 424 -9.67 -19.18 20.08
N GLY A 425 -10.17 -18.87 18.88
CA GLY A 425 -11.50 -19.26 18.38
C GLY A 425 -12.67 -18.42 18.91
N GLN A 426 -12.45 -17.55 19.91
CA GLN A 426 -13.49 -16.68 20.44
C GLN A 426 -13.66 -15.44 19.57
N LYS A 427 -14.89 -14.94 19.48
CA LYS A 427 -15.28 -13.82 18.60
C LYS A 427 -15.31 -12.52 19.37
N GLY A 428 -14.69 -11.49 18.81
CA GLY A 428 -14.62 -10.16 19.39
C GLY A 428 -14.13 -9.13 18.37
N GLU A 429 -14.00 -7.89 18.79
CA GLU A 429 -13.41 -6.84 17.97
C GLU A 429 -11.93 -7.12 17.73
N LEU A 430 -11.51 -7.01 16.47
CA LEU A 430 -10.10 -7.08 16.11
C LEU A 430 -9.41 -5.76 16.47
N CYS A 431 -8.38 -5.85 17.31
CA CYS A 431 -7.50 -4.74 17.67
C CYS A 431 -6.09 -5.03 17.15
N LEU A 432 -5.44 -4.03 16.55
CA LEU A 432 -4.18 -4.21 15.83
C LEU A 432 -3.09 -3.28 16.32
N ARG A 433 -1.84 -3.74 16.30
CA ARG A 433 -0.67 -2.92 16.56
C ARG A 433 0.48 -3.35 15.66
N GLY A 434 1.23 -2.39 15.14
CA GLY A 434 2.37 -2.68 14.29
C GLY A 434 2.86 -1.45 13.52
N PRO A 435 4.00 -1.55 12.84
CA PRO A 435 4.59 -0.44 12.11
C PRO A 435 3.81 -0.09 10.83
N SER A 436 2.93 -0.98 10.33
CA SER A 436 2.09 -0.73 9.14
C SER A 436 0.85 0.13 9.42
N ILE A 437 0.50 0.32 10.70
CA ILE A 437 -0.70 1.05 11.12
C ILE A 437 -0.55 2.54 10.80
N MET A 438 -1.68 3.22 10.56
CA MET A 438 -1.77 4.67 10.38
C MET A 438 -1.18 5.43 11.57
N THR A 439 -0.75 6.66 11.33
CA THR A 439 -0.38 7.58 12.42
C THR A 439 -1.60 8.19 13.09
N GLY A 440 -2.72 8.30 12.35
CA GLY A 440 -3.98 8.83 12.84
C GLY A 440 -4.83 9.46 11.73
N TYR A 441 -5.99 9.96 12.10
CA TYR A 441 -6.83 10.82 11.28
C TYR A 441 -6.37 12.27 11.36
N VAL A 442 -6.23 12.93 10.20
CA VAL A 442 -5.77 14.32 10.09
C VAL A 442 -6.79 15.27 10.74
N GLY A 443 -6.36 16.02 11.75
CA GLY A 443 -7.15 17.08 12.40
C GLY A 443 -8.42 16.60 13.12
N ASP A 444 -8.48 15.32 13.51
CA ASP A 444 -9.69 14.70 14.09
C ASP A 444 -9.36 13.97 15.40
N ASP A 445 -9.11 14.76 16.45
CA ASP A 445 -8.69 14.26 17.77
C ASP A 445 -9.71 13.31 18.40
N GLU A 446 -11.01 13.58 18.21
CA GLU A 446 -12.09 12.70 18.68
C GLU A 446 -12.04 11.34 17.98
N ALA A 447 -11.90 11.31 16.65
CA ALA A 447 -11.77 10.05 15.92
C ALA A 447 -10.49 9.29 16.28
N ASN A 448 -9.40 9.99 16.58
CA ASN A 448 -8.14 9.38 17.04
C ASN A 448 -8.28 8.75 18.42
N ALA A 449 -8.85 9.48 19.38
CA ALA A 449 -9.10 8.98 20.73
C ALA A 449 -10.08 7.78 20.75
N ALA A 450 -11.03 7.75 19.81
CA ALA A 450 -11.93 6.60 19.66
C ALA A 450 -11.26 5.39 18.99
N ALA A 451 -10.36 5.63 18.03
CA ALA A 451 -9.73 4.58 17.23
C ALA A 451 -8.57 3.87 17.95
N PHE A 452 -7.85 4.57 18.83
CA PHE A 452 -6.75 3.98 19.59
C PHE A 452 -7.11 3.83 21.07
N ASP A 453 -6.72 2.71 21.68
CA ASP A 453 -6.74 2.60 23.13
C ASP A 453 -5.49 3.22 23.79
N SER A 454 -5.44 3.22 25.12
CA SER A 454 -4.33 3.76 25.90
C SER A 454 -3.00 3.02 25.71
N GLU A 455 -3.02 1.80 25.15
CA GLU A 455 -1.85 0.98 24.83
C GLU A 455 -1.41 1.12 23.36
N GLY A 456 -2.11 1.95 22.56
CA GLY A 456 -1.84 2.18 21.16
C GLY A 456 -2.36 1.08 20.21
N TRP A 457 -3.35 0.28 20.63
CA TRP A 457 -4.03 -0.65 19.72
C TRP A 457 -5.09 0.09 18.90
N LEU A 458 -5.03 -0.10 17.58
CA LEU A 458 -6.06 0.33 16.66
C LEU A 458 -7.28 -0.60 16.76
N LYS A 459 -8.42 -0.06 17.16
CA LYS A 459 -9.73 -0.72 17.12
C LYS A 459 -10.28 -0.69 15.70
N THR A 460 -10.45 -1.84 15.08
CA THR A 460 -10.85 -1.92 13.66
C THR A 460 -12.35 -1.69 13.45
N GLY A 461 -13.18 -1.93 14.48
CA GLY A 461 -14.63 -2.02 14.33
C GLY A 461 -15.11 -3.28 13.59
N ASP A 462 -14.22 -4.24 13.33
CA ASP A 462 -14.55 -5.50 12.65
C ASP A 462 -14.58 -6.66 13.67
N LEU A 463 -15.67 -7.43 13.66
CA LEU A 463 -15.85 -8.62 14.49
C LEU A 463 -15.11 -9.79 13.85
N CYS A 464 -14.10 -10.31 14.53
CA CYS A 464 -13.23 -11.37 14.03
C CYS A 464 -13.02 -12.49 15.07
N TYR A 465 -12.39 -13.57 14.63
CA TYR A 465 -11.72 -14.54 15.51
C TYR A 465 -10.47 -15.10 14.80
N ILE A 466 -9.54 -15.65 15.56
CA ILE A 466 -8.37 -16.37 15.05
C ILE A 466 -8.44 -17.81 15.55
N ASP A 467 -8.33 -18.79 14.66
CA ASP A 467 -8.48 -20.21 15.00
C ASP A 467 -7.20 -20.85 15.58
N GLN A 468 -7.26 -22.15 15.86
CA GLN A 468 -6.13 -22.90 16.42
C GLN A 468 -4.92 -23.00 15.47
N ASP A 469 -5.12 -22.70 14.19
CA ASP A 469 -4.11 -22.76 13.13
C ASP A 469 -3.59 -21.35 12.74
N GLY A 470 -4.01 -20.32 13.49
CA GLY A 470 -3.58 -18.94 13.32
C GLY A 470 -4.24 -18.21 12.16
N PHE A 471 -5.33 -18.74 11.61
CA PHE A 471 -6.07 -18.11 10.52
C PHE A 471 -7.09 -17.10 11.07
N LEU A 472 -7.08 -15.90 10.49
CA LEU A 472 -8.04 -14.85 10.80
C LEU A 472 -9.34 -15.09 10.03
N PHE A 473 -10.48 -14.97 10.73
CA PHE A 473 -11.80 -15.00 10.12
C PHE A 473 -12.54 -13.71 10.43
N VAL A 474 -13.02 -13.04 9.39
CA VAL A 474 -13.86 -11.85 9.50
C VAL A 474 -15.32 -12.30 9.57
N VAL A 475 -16.01 -11.96 10.65
CA VAL A 475 -17.40 -12.35 10.88
C VAL A 475 -18.35 -11.28 10.36
N ASP A 476 -18.22 -10.04 10.82
CA ASP A 476 -19.11 -8.93 10.45
C ASP A 476 -18.45 -7.59 10.80
N ARG A 477 -19.09 -6.47 10.44
CA ARG A 477 -18.72 -5.15 10.95
C ARG A 477 -19.62 -4.77 12.12
N LEU A 478 -19.05 -4.21 13.18
CA LEU A 478 -19.82 -3.82 14.36
C LEU A 478 -20.93 -2.82 14.03
N LYS A 479 -20.65 -1.86 13.13
CA LYS A 479 -21.64 -0.87 12.67
C LYS A 479 -22.74 -1.46 11.77
N GLU A 480 -22.52 -2.63 11.19
CA GLU A 480 -23.45 -3.31 10.29
C GLU A 480 -24.23 -4.42 11.02
N LEU A 481 -24.02 -4.63 12.32
CA LEU A 481 -24.84 -5.55 13.11
C LEU A 481 -26.26 -4.99 13.28
N ILE A 482 -27.24 -5.67 12.68
CA ILE A 482 -28.66 -5.33 12.82
C ILE A 482 -29.14 -5.86 14.18
N LYS A 483 -29.64 -4.99 15.05
CA LYS A 483 -30.26 -5.42 16.31
C LYS A 483 -31.74 -5.72 16.07
N TYR A 484 -32.17 -6.98 16.22
CA TYR A 484 -33.58 -7.37 16.18
C TYR A 484 -34.00 -8.09 17.47
N LYS A 485 -34.98 -7.52 18.20
CA LYS A 485 -35.55 -8.06 19.45
C LYS A 485 -34.49 -8.55 20.46
N ALA A 486 -33.47 -7.72 20.70
CA ALA A 486 -32.30 -7.99 21.57
C ALA A 486 -31.27 -9.02 21.06
N TYR A 487 -31.49 -9.63 19.89
CA TYR A 487 -30.50 -10.46 19.21
C TYR A 487 -29.70 -9.62 18.20
N GLN A 488 -28.39 -9.83 18.17
CA GLN A 488 -27.53 -9.30 17.13
C GLN A 488 -27.67 -10.18 15.89
N VAL A 489 -28.32 -9.65 14.85
CA VAL A 489 -28.50 -10.27 13.54
C VAL A 489 -27.43 -9.76 12.60
N ARG A 490 -26.74 -10.68 11.93
CA ARG A 490 -25.58 -10.39 11.10
C ARG A 490 -26.02 -9.92 9.71
N SER A 491 -25.48 -8.81 9.22
CA SER A 491 -25.85 -8.27 7.91
C SER A 491 -25.44 -9.21 6.77
N TYR A 492 -24.28 -9.86 6.86
CA TYR A 492 -23.85 -10.78 5.80
C TYR A 492 -24.72 -12.07 5.73
N GLN A 493 -25.32 -12.50 6.84
CA GLN A 493 -26.20 -13.68 6.84
C GLN A 493 -27.52 -13.39 6.13
N LEU A 494 -28.01 -12.16 6.23
CA LEU A 494 -29.17 -11.71 5.46
C LEU A 494 -28.85 -11.64 3.97
N ILE A 495 -27.65 -11.19 3.59
CA ILE A 495 -27.22 -11.22 2.18
C ILE A 495 -27.19 -12.67 1.65
N LYS A 496 -26.66 -13.63 2.43
CA LYS A 496 -26.69 -15.07 2.09
C LYS A 496 -28.09 -15.67 1.92
N LEU A 497 -29.14 -15.07 2.50
CA LEU A 497 -30.51 -15.56 2.38
C LEU A 497 -31.25 -14.96 1.17
N VAL A 498 -30.73 -13.87 0.60
CA VAL A 498 -31.35 -13.12 -0.50
C VAL A 498 -30.56 -13.25 -1.81
N THR A 499 -29.34 -13.79 -1.78
CA THR A 499 -28.55 -14.24 -2.94
C THR A 499 -28.46 -15.76 -3.01
#